data_AF-A0A368L076-F1
#
_entry.id   AF-A0A368L076-F1
#
_cell.length_a   1.000
_cell.length_b   1.000
_cell.length_c   1.000
_cell.angle_alpha   90.00
_cell.angle_beta   90.00
_cell.angle_gamma   90.00
#
_symmetry.space_group_name_H-M   'P 1'
#
loop_
_entity.id
_entity.type
_entity.pdbx_description
1 polymer ?
#
loop_
_entity_poly.entity_id
_entity_poly.type
_entity_poly.pdbx_seq_one_letter_code
_entity_poly.pdbx_strand_id
1 'polypeptide(L)' 'MRDFKQLIEAWRHDYNTQRPHSAIGYQTPDQFADSFLTANSQSTSD' A
#
# COMPACT_ATOMS: atom_id res chain seq x y z
N MET A 1 -21.78 -21.06 2.60
CA MET A 1 -21.33 -19.86 1.86
C MET A 1 -20.76 -18.81 2.82
N ARG A 2 -19.77 -19.19 3.64
CA ARG A 2 -18.69 -18.28 4.00
C ARG A 2 -17.56 -18.73 3.09
N ASP A 3 -16.92 -17.81 2.36
CA ASP A 3 -15.53 -17.95 1.87
C ASP A 3 -15.22 -17.01 0.71
N PHE A 4 -16.18 -16.69 -0.18
CA PHE A 4 -15.85 -15.86 -1.36
C PHE A 4 -15.59 -14.38 -1.00
N LYS A 5 -16.41 -13.80 -0.11
CA LYS A 5 -16.19 -12.43 0.38
C LYS A 5 -14.88 -12.30 1.14
N GLN A 6 -14.55 -13.30 1.96
CA GLN A 6 -13.30 -13.31 2.73
C GLN A 6 -12.08 -13.46 1.82
N LEU A 7 -12.18 -14.30 0.78
CA LEU A 7 -11.13 -14.45 -0.22
C LEU A 7 -10.90 -13.16 -1.00
N ILE A 8 -11.97 -12.47 -1.41
CA ILE A 8 -11.86 -11.17 -2.10
C ILE A 8 -11.22 -10.13 -1.19
N GLU A 9 -11.65 -10.03 0.08
CA GLU A 9 -11.05 -9.05 1.01
C GLU A 9 -9.59 -9.37 1.31
N ALA A 10 -9.24 -10.65 1.47
CA ALA A 10 -7.85 -11.06 1.66
C ALA A 10 -6.99 -10.70 0.43
N TRP A 11 -7.50 -10.96 -0.78
CA TRP A 11 -6.81 -10.58 -2.01
C TRP A 11 -6.69 -9.07 -2.16
N ARG A 12 -7.76 -8.32 -1.88
CA ARG A 12 -7.77 -6.85 -1.92
C ARG A 12 -6.74 -6.26 -0.96
N HIS A 13 -6.65 -6.82 0.26
CA HIS A 13 -5.66 -6.41 1.24
C HIS A 13 -4.24 -6.69 0.74
N ASP A 14 -3.95 -7.93 0.34
CA ASP A 14 -2.63 -8.33 -0.17
C ASP A 14 -2.19 -7.48 -1.37
N TYR A 15 -3.09 -7.30 -2.34
CA TYR A 15 -2.83 -6.46 -3.49
C TYR A 15 -2.54 -5.02 -3.10
N ASN A 16 -3.34 -4.41 -2.23
CA ASN A 16 -3.19 -2.99 -1.88
C ASN A 16 -2.12 -2.70 -0.82
N THR A 17 -1.40 -3.71 -0.30
CA THR A 17 -0.41 -3.48 0.79
C THR A 17 0.93 -4.16 0.53
N GLN A 18 0.94 -5.40 0.02
CA GLN A 18 2.16 -6.23 -0.04
C GLN A 18 2.69 -6.46 -1.45
N ARG A 19 1.89 -6.24 -2.50
CA ARG A 19 2.32 -6.51 -3.88
C ARG A 19 3.12 -5.35 -4.48
N PRO A 20 4.24 -5.62 -5.16
CA PRO A 20 4.93 -4.61 -5.97
C PRO A 20 4.09 -4.14 -7.16
N HIS A 21 4.00 -2.82 -7.35
CA HIS A 21 3.28 -2.23 -8.50
C HIS A 21 4.23 -1.43 -9.37
N SER A 22 4.18 -1.68 -10.69
CA SER A 22 5.00 -0.97 -11.67
C SER A 22 4.77 0.54 -11.68
N ALA A 23 3.54 0.99 -11.40
CA ALA A 23 3.18 2.41 -11.36
C ALA A 23 3.93 3.21 -10.28
N ILE A 24 4.38 2.55 -9.20
CA ILE A 24 5.17 3.13 -8.11
C ILE A 24 6.59 2.56 -8.09
N GLY A 25 7.13 2.24 -9.27
CA GLY A 25 8.52 1.80 -9.41
C GLY A 25 8.80 0.43 -8.81
N TYR A 26 7.82 -0.49 -8.85
CA TYR A 26 7.89 -1.81 -8.23
C TYR A 26 8.03 -1.79 -6.70
N GLN A 27 7.59 -0.70 -6.06
CA GLN A 27 7.39 -0.67 -4.61
C GLN A 27 6.01 -1.24 -4.25
N THR A 28 5.87 -1.66 -2.99
CA THR A 28 4.55 -1.95 -2.41
C THR A 28 3.84 -0.65 -2.03
N PRO A 29 2.50 -0.60 -2.02
CA PRO A 29 1.78 0.61 -1.64
C PRO A 29 2.09 1.09 -0.21
N ASP A 30 2.34 0.17 0.72
CA ASP A 30 2.75 0.51 2.10
C ASP A 30 4.11 1.20 2.11
N GLN A 31 5.12 0.65 1.41
CA GLN A 31 6.44 1.28 1.30
C GLN A 31 6.37 2.68 0.66
N PHE A 32 5.53 2.81 -0.37
CA PHE A 32 5.28 4.09 -1.00
C PHE A 32 4.63 5.07 0.00
N ALA A 33 3.57 4.66 0.70
CA ALA A 33 2.92 5.50 1.72
C ALA A 33 3.90 5.95 2.82
N ASP A 34 4.75 5.06 3.32
CA ASP A 34 5.78 5.38 4.31
C ASP A 34 6.77 6.44 3.80
N SER A 35 7.21 6.31 2.54
CA SER A 35 8.09 7.30 1.92
C SER A 35 7.41 8.67 1.74
N PHE A 36 6.13 8.68 1.39
CA PHE A 36 5.33 9.90 1.23
C PHE A 36 5.10 10.61 2.56
N LEU A 37 4.76 9.87 3.61
CA LEU A 37 4.57 10.42 4.96
C LEU A 37 5.88 11.00 5.50
N THR A 38 7.00 10.28 5.32
CA THR A 38 8.32 10.73 5.76
C THR A 38 8.74 12.02 5.04
N ALA A 39 8.52 12.09 3.72
CA ALA A 39 8.82 13.28 2.92
C ALA A 39 7.93 14.48 3.30
N ASN A 40 6.64 14.25 3.56
CA ASN A 40 5.71 15.32 3.95
C ASN A 40 6.04 15.88 5.35
N SER A 41 6.47 15.05 6.30
CA SER A 41 6.91 15.51 7.63
C SER A 41 8.21 16.33 7.60
N GLN A 42 9.11 16.08 6.64
CA GLN A 42 10.32 16.90 6.48
C GLN A 42 10.01 18.29 5.89
N SER A 43 8.88 18.46 5.21
CA SER A 43 8.51 19.72 4.56
C SER A 43 7.73 20.69 5.47
N THR A 44 7.32 20.30 6.67
CA THR A 44 6.55 21.15 7.62
C THR A 44 7.40 21.74 8.76
N SER A 45 8.73 21.73 8.63
CA SER A 45 9.63 22.46 9.54
C SER A 45 10.22 23.65 8.79
N ASP A 46 9.49 24.77 8.76
CA ASP A 46 10.00 26.11 8.44
C ASP A 46 9.17 27.15 9.24
#